data_AF-A0A1N7MSK6-F1
#
_entry.id   AF-A0A1N7MSK6-F1
#
_cell.length_a   1.000
_cell.length_b   1.000
_cell.length_c   1.000
_cell.angle_alpha   90.00
_cell.angle_beta   90.00
_cell.angle_gamma   90.00
#
_symmetry.space_group_name_H-M   'P 1'
#
loop_
_entity.id
_entity.type
_entity.pdbx_description
1 polymer ?
#
loop_
_entity_poly.entity_id
_entity_poly.type
_entity_poly.pdbx_seq_one_letter_code
_entity_poly.pdbx_strand_id
1 'polypeptide(L)'
;MAIAADIVMAAADAALAILLYVIFRPVAPVLALAAMVFRLIQSVMIAMNLMHMQSALLLITGAPGLATPGANAMALHALNLHAHGYDLGLLFFAINSLLTGVLIWVSGLFPRIIGAGIAATGIVYLVGSSLRFFAPLLFDAFTPPMV
;
A
#
# COMPACT_ATOMS: atom_id res chain seq x y z
N MET A 1 -10.94 18.84 2.80
CA MET A 1 -9.67 19.00 2.07
C MET A 1 -8.82 17.72 1.98
N ALA A 2 -9.18 16.60 2.63
CA ALA A 2 -8.46 15.32 2.48
C ALA A 2 -8.77 14.61 1.15
N ILE A 3 -10.06 14.43 0.80
CA ILE A 3 -10.51 13.74 -0.42
C ILE A 3 -9.85 14.26 -1.71
N ALA A 4 -9.72 15.58 -1.86
CA ALA A 4 -9.09 16.16 -3.05
C ALA A 4 -7.60 15.81 -3.15
N ALA A 5 -6.88 15.82 -2.01
CA ALA A 5 -5.49 15.39 -1.96
C ALA A 5 -5.35 13.89 -2.26
N ASP A 6 -6.29 13.07 -1.78
CA ASP A 6 -6.30 11.63 -2.01
C ASP A 6 -6.52 11.29 -3.50
N ILE A 7 -7.42 12.01 -4.17
CA ILE A 7 -7.65 11.89 -5.62
C ILE A 7 -6.39 12.28 -6.40
N VAL A 8 -5.74 13.40 -6.03
CA VAL A 8 -4.51 13.85 -6.68
C VAL A 8 -3.38 12.83 -6.47
N MET A 9 -3.25 12.28 -5.26
CA MET A 9 -2.28 11.24 -4.95
C MET A 9 -2.52 9.98 -5.80
N ALA A 10 -3.75 9.48 -5.86
CA ALA A 10 -4.10 8.30 -6.65
C ALA A 10 -3.85 8.51 -8.15
N ALA A 11 -4.20 9.69 -8.68
CA ALA A 11 -3.94 10.06 -10.07
C ALA A 11 -2.44 10.15 -10.38
N ALA A 12 -1.66 10.76 -9.48
CA ALA A 12 -0.21 10.85 -9.62
C ALA A 12 0.46 9.48 -9.58
N ASP A 13 0.00 8.58 -8.70
CA ASP A 13 0.54 7.21 -8.62
C ASP A 13 0.19 6.37 -9.86
N ALA A 14 -1.03 6.51 -10.40
CA ALA A 14 -1.40 5.89 -11.66
C ALA A 14 -0.56 6.43 -12.84
N ALA A 15 -0.32 7.74 -12.89
CA ALA A 15 0.56 8.35 -13.90
C ALA A 15 2.00 7.81 -13.79
N LEU A 16 2.51 7.64 -12.56
CA LEU A 16 3.83 7.06 -12.31
C LEU A 16 3.89 5.59 -12.74
N ALA A 17 2.85 4.80 -12.50
CA ALA A 17 2.75 3.42 -12.97
C ALA A 17 2.85 3.34 -14.51
N ILE A 18 2.14 4.22 -15.21
CA ILE A 18 2.18 4.31 -16.68
C ILE A 18 3.57 4.75 -17.16
N LEU A 19 4.18 5.74 -16.51
CA LEU A 19 5.51 6.24 -16.85
C LEU A 19 6.57 5.12 -16.75
N LEU A 20 6.59 4.39 -15.63
CA LEU A 20 7.51 3.27 -15.43
C LEU A 20 7.28 2.16 -16.46
N TYR A 21 6.02 1.87 -16.80
CA TYR A 21 5.73 0.92 -17.87
C TYR A 21 6.32 1.36 -19.21
N VAL A 22 6.13 2.62 -19.62
CA VAL A 22 6.67 3.13 -20.89
C VAL A 22 8.20 3.07 -20.92
N ILE A 23 8.87 3.37 -19.80
CA ILE A 23 10.32 3.33 -19.68
C ILE A 23 10.87 1.90 -19.81
N PHE A 24 10.26 0.92 -19.13
CA PHE A 24 10.80 -0.44 -19.10
C PHE A 24 10.22 -1.39 -20.17
N ARG A 25 9.14 -0.99 -20.85
CA ARG A 25 8.53 -1.75 -21.96
C ARG A 25 9.54 -2.21 -23.03
N PRO A 26 10.55 -1.43 -23.45
CA PRO A 26 11.51 -1.86 -24.47
C PRO A 26 12.37 -3.06 -24.05
N VAL A 27 12.54 -3.29 -22.75
CA VAL A 27 13.44 -4.34 -22.22
C VAL A 27 12.66 -5.59 -21.83
N ALA A 28 11.59 -5.43 -21.05
CA ALA A 28 10.81 -6.55 -20.52
C ALA A 28 9.32 -6.18 -20.44
N PRO A 29 8.57 -6.23 -21.56
CA PRO A 29 7.21 -5.71 -21.65
C PRO A 29 6.23 -6.43 -20.73
N VAL A 30 6.35 -7.75 -20.58
CA VAL A 30 5.49 -8.55 -19.70
C VAL A 30 5.72 -8.22 -18.23
N LEU A 31 6.98 -8.08 -17.82
CA LEU A 31 7.35 -7.76 -16.45
C LEU A 31 6.97 -6.32 -16.09
N ALA A 32 7.15 -5.38 -17.01
CA ALA A 32 6.73 -3.99 -16.88
C ALA A 32 5.21 -3.88 -16.73
N LEU A 33 4.44 -4.64 -17.52
CA LEU A 33 2.98 -4.68 -17.44
C LEU A 33 2.52 -5.27 -16.10
N ALA A 34 3.13 -6.38 -15.66
CA ALA A 34 2.84 -6.97 -14.36
C ALA A 34 3.10 -5.96 -13.23
N ALA A 35 4.26 -5.30 -13.23
CA ALA A 35 4.60 -4.28 -12.24
C ALA A 35 3.54 -3.16 -12.22
N MET A 36 3.16 -2.62 -13.39
CA MET A 36 2.13 -1.58 -13.49
C MET A 36 0.79 -2.04 -12.89
N VAL A 37 0.31 -3.24 -13.24
CA VAL A 37 -0.97 -3.77 -12.75
C VAL A 37 -0.96 -3.90 -11.23
N PHE A 38 0.10 -4.49 -10.66
CA PHE A 38 0.24 -4.62 -9.20
C PHE A 38 0.27 -3.26 -8.49
N ARG A 39 0.92 -2.27 -9.09
CA ARG A 39 0.95 -0.90 -8.56
C ARG A 39 -0.43 -0.24 -8.57
N LEU A 40 -1.17 -0.39 -9.66
CA LEU A 40 -2.53 0.16 -9.76
C LEU A 40 -3.48 -0.49 -8.74
N ILE A 41 -3.38 -1.81 -8.54
CA ILE A 41 -4.15 -2.52 -7.51
C ILE A 41 -3.84 -1.96 -6.12
N GLN A 42 -2.56 -1.83 -5.78
CA GLN A 42 -2.13 -1.20 -4.53
C GLN A 42 -2.72 0.22 -4.38
N SER A 43 -2.62 1.04 -5.41
CA SER A 43 -3.11 2.43 -5.41
C SER A 43 -4.59 2.51 -5.08
N VAL A 44 -5.40 1.69 -5.75
CA VAL A 44 -6.85 1.61 -5.53
C VAL A 44 -7.16 1.11 -4.12
N MET A 45 -6.41 0.13 -3.61
CA MET A 45 -6.58 -0.37 -2.25
C MET A 45 -6.30 0.71 -1.20
N ILE A 46 -5.19 1.44 -1.33
CA ILE A 46 -4.86 2.54 -0.43
C ILE A 46 -5.98 3.59 -0.47
N ALA A 47 -6.41 4.00 -1.67
CA ALA A 47 -7.47 4.99 -1.84
C ALA A 47 -8.81 4.55 -1.19
N MET A 48 -9.23 3.29 -1.36
CA MET A 48 -10.40 2.75 -0.68
C MET A 48 -10.21 2.70 0.85
N ASN A 49 -9.00 2.41 1.30
CA ASN A 49 -8.70 2.29 2.72
C ASN A 49 -8.79 3.64 3.45
N LEU A 50 -8.49 4.75 2.77
CA LEU A 50 -8.68 6.10 3.32
C LEU A 50 -10.14 6.40 3.66
N MET A 51 -11.11 5.79 2.96
CA MET A 51 -12.54 5.95 3.30
C MET A 51 -12.87 5.40 4.69
N HIS A 52 -12.19 4.34 5.15
CA HIS A 52 -12.35 3.78 6.50
C HIS A 52 -11.75 4.70 7.58
N MET A 53 -10.64 5.37 7.27
CA MET A 53 -10.07 6.36 8.19
C MET A 53 -10.98 7.59 8.30
N GLN A 54 -11.55 8.03 7.17
CA GLN A 54 -12.49 9.14 7.16
C GLN A 54 -13.80 8.82 7.87
N SER A 55 -14.30 7.59 7.78
CA SER A 55 -15.49 7.17 8.54
C SER A 55 -15.24 7.17 10.05
N ALA A 56 -14.08 6.69 10.50
CA ALA A 56 -13.68 6.78 11.91
C ALA A 56 -13.63 8.24 12.40
N LEU A 57 -13.09 9.16 11.58
CA LEU A 57 -13.00 10.57 11.91
C LEU A 57 -14.38 11.24 12.02
N LEU A 58 -15.31 10.91 11.12
CA LEU A 58 -16.69 11.43 11.16
C LEU A 58 -17.47 10.91 12.38
N LEU A 59 -17.23 9.66 12.78
CA LEU A 59 -17.82 9.05 13.98
C LEU A 59 -17.31 9.73 15.26
N ILE A 60 -16.01 10.01 15.35
CA ILE A 60 -15.39 10.63 16.54
C ILE A 60 -15.73 12.12 16.64
N THR A 61 -15.80 12.83 15.51
CA THR A 61 -16.14 14.27 15.49
C THR A 61 -17.63 14.55 15.68
N GLY A 62 -18.46 13.51 15.82
CA GLY A 62 -19.88 13.65 16.15
C GLY A 62 -20.71 14.24 15.02
N ALA A 63 -20.44 13.84 13.78
CA ALA A 63 -21.22 14.30 12.63
C ALA A 63 -22.74 14.07 12.83
N PRO A 64 -23.62 14.96 12.32
CA PRO A 64 -25.05 14.91 12.59
C PRO A 64 -25.66 13.55 12.20
N GLY A 65 -26.33 12.89 13.16
CA GLY A 65 -26.93 11.55 12.96
C GLY A 65 -26.00 10.36 13.26
N LEU A 66 -24.72 10.60 13.54
CA LEU A 66 -23.73 9.55 13.85
C LEU A 66 -23.27 9.54 15.31
N ALA A 67 -23.62 10.56 16.10
CA ALA A 67 -23.38 10.64 17.54
C ALA A 67 -24.31 9.70 18.32
N THR A 68 -24.01 8.40 18.28
CA THR A 68 -24.70 7.36 19.05
C THR A 68 -23.81 6.86 20.19
N PRO A 69 -24.37 6.23 21.24
CA PRO A 69 -23.58 5.63 22.33
C PRO A 69 -22.57 4.57 21.87
N GLY A 70 -22.70 4.05 20.63
CA GLY A 70 -21.79 3.09 20.01
C GLY A 70 -20.77 3.68 19.04
N ALA A 71 -20.76 5.00 18.82
CA ALA A 71 -19.92 5.65 17.81
C ALA A 71 -18.41 5.37 17.98
N ASN A 72 -17.93 5.32 19.23
CA ASN A 72 -16.53 4.99 19.52
C ASN A 72 -16.17 3.55 19.14
N ALA A 73 -17.06 2.58 19.40
CA ALA A 73 -16.83 1.19 19.03
C ALA A 73 -16.82 1.02 17.50
N MET A 74 -17.71 1.73 16.79
CA MET A 74 -17.74 1.77 15.32
C MET A 74 -16.51 2.44 14.73
N ALA A 75 -16.02 3.52 15.34
CA ALA A 75 -14.79 4.19 14.91
C ALA A 75 -13.57 3.27 15.08
N LEU A 76 -13.50 2.54 16.20
CA LEU A 76 -12.43 1.57 16.46
C LEU A 76 -12.48 0.39 15.47
N HIS A 77 -13.67 -0.08 15.11
CA HIS A 77 -13.86 -1.07 14.06
C HIS A 77 -13.39 -0.54 12.68
N ALA A 78 -13.75 0.69 12.32
CA ALA A 78 -13.32 1.32 11.08
C ALA A 78 -11.79 1.49 11.01
N LEU A 79 -11.13 1.83 12.13
CA LEU A 79 -9.67 1.87 12.22
C LEU A 79 -9.02 0.49 12.09
N ASN A 80 -9.62 -0.56 12.65
CA ASN A 80 -9.14 -1.93 12.45
C ASN A 80 -9.27 -2.38 10.98
N LEU A 81 -10.40 -2.07 10.33
CA LEU A 81 -10.54 -2.32 8.89
C LEU A 81 -9.49 -1.54 8.10
N HIS A 82 -9.23 -0.29 8.49
CA HIS A 82 -8.18 0.51 7.88
C HIS A 82 -6.80 -0.16 8.02
N ALA A 83 -6.44 -0.66 9.21
CA ALA A 83 -5.16 -1.34 9.41
C ALA A 83 -5.02 -2.58 8.50
N HIS A 84 -6.04 -3.44 8.46
CA HIS A 84 -6.03 -4.63 7.62
C HIS A 84 -6.02 -4.34 6.11
N GLY A 85 -6.81 -3.35 5.67
CA GLY A 85 -6.83 -2.92 4.27
C GLY A 85 -5.49 -2.33 3.83
N TYR A 86 -4.80 -1.63 4.74
CA TYR A 86 -3.46 -1.11 4.48
C TYR A 86 -2.42 -2.22 4.33
N ASP A 87 -2.42 -3.21 5.23
CA ASP A 87 -1.52 -4.36 5.18
C ASP A 87 -1.68 -5.15 3.87
N LEU A 88 -2.91 -5.30 3.39
CA LEU A 88 -3.19 -5.96 2.11
C LEU A 88 -2.65 -5.12 0.93
N GLY A 89 -2.78 -3.80 0.98
CA GLY A 89 -2.12 -2.89 0.03
C GLY A 89 -0.59 -3.04 0.01
N LEU A 90 0.05 -3.19 1.18
CA LEU A 90 1.49 -3.40 1.30
C LEU A 90 1.97 -4.72 0.67
N LEU A 91 1.13 -5.76 0.64
CA LEU A 91 1.47 -7.01 -0.03
C LEU A 91 1.61 -6.80 -1.56
N PHE A 92 0.68 -6.05 -2.16
CA PHE A 92 0.75 -5.72 -3.58
C PHE A 92 1.90 -4.76 -3.88
N PHE A 93 2.18 -3.81 -2.98
CA PHE A 93 3.36 -2.95 -3.06
C PHE A 93 4.65 -3.75 -3.07
N ALA A 94 4.74 -4.77 -2.22
CA ALA A 94 5.91 -5.62 -2.10
C ALA A 94 6.19 -6.37 -3.41
N ILE A 95 5.14 -6.96 -4.00
CA ILE A 95 5.21 -7.63 -5.30
C ILE A 95 5.63 -6.63 -6.39
N ASN A 96 4.97 -5.47 -6.47
CA ASN A 96 5.35 -4.42 -7.42
C ASN A 96 6.83 -4.03 -7.28
N SER A 97 7.28 -3.78 -6.06
CA SER A 97 8.65 -3.35 -5.76
C SER A 97 9.67 -4.42 -6.18
N LEU A 98 9.39 -5.70 -5.95
CA LEU A 98 10.24 -6.79 -6.44
C LEU A 98 10.34 -6.79 -7.97
N LEU A 99 9.20 -6.70 -8.66
CA LEU A 99 9.17 -6.67 -10.13
C LEU A 99 9.91 -5.44 -10.67
N THR A 100 9.70 -4.26 -10.08
CA THR A 100 10.41 -3.01 -10.44
C THR A 100 11.91 -3.10 -10.17
N GLY A 101 12.33 -3.73 -9.07
CA GLY A 101 13.75 -3.98 -8.77
C GLY A 101 14.41 -4.85 -9.84
N VAL A 102 13.73 -5.92 -10.28
CA VAL A 102 14.19 -6.77 -11.39
C VAL A 102 14.25 -6.00 -12.71
N LEU A 103 13.24 -5.19 -13.02
CA LEU A 103 13.21 -4.33 -14.23
C LEU A 103 14.40 -3.37 -14.28
N ILE A 104 14.74 -2.74 -13.15
CA ILE A 104 15.92 -1.87 -13.04
C ILE A 104 17.21 -2.66 -13.26
N TRP A 105 17.31 -3.85 -12.67
CA TRP A 105 18.49 -4.70 -12.80
C TRP A 105 18.74 -5.14 -14.24
N VAL A 106 17.68 -5.53 -14.95
CA VAL A 106 17.74 -6.04 -16.33
C VAL A 106 17.88 -4.91 -17.36
N SER A 107 17.23 -3.77 -17.15
CA SER A 107 17.25 -2.67 -18.11
C SER A 107 18.58 -1.92 -18.19
N GLY A 108 19.35 -1.88 -17.10
CA GLY A 108 20.60 -1.11 -17.05
C GLY A 108 20.42 0.41 -17.22
N LEU A 109 19.18 0.91 -17.30
CA LEU A 109 18.84 2.33 -17.45
C LEU A 109 19.16 3.13 -16.18
N PHE A 110 19.13 2.47 -15.02
CA PHE A 110 19.37 3.06 -13.71
C PHE A 110 20.49 2.32 -12.97
N PRO A 111 21.14 2.98 -11.99
CA PRO A 111 22.11 2.32 -11.11
C PRO A 111 21.52 1.09 -10.43
N ARG A 112 22.23 -0.05 -10.50
CA ARG A 112 21.79 -1.33 -9.90
C ARG A 112 21.53 -1.24 -8.40
N ILE A 113 22.19 -0.30 -7.70
CA ILE A 113 21.97 -0.03 -6.27
C ILE A 113 20.53 0.40 -6.01
N ILE A 114 19.92 1.21 -6.89
CA ILE A 114 18.52 1.65 -6.76
C ILE A 114 17.59 0.45 -6.93
N GLY A 115 17.86 -0.41 -7.92
CA GLY A 115 17.09 -1.65 -8.12
C GLY A 115 17.16 -2.57 -6.90
N ALA A 116 18.36 -2.74 -6.32
CA ALA A 116 18.55 -3.53 -5.11
C ALA A 116 17.83 -2.94 -3.90
N GLY A 117 17.85 -1.62 -3.71
CA GLY A 117 17.12 -0.95 -2.63
C GLY A 117 15.59 -1.11 -2.75
N ILE A 118 15.06 -0.98 -3.96
CA ILE A 118 13.62 -1.19 -4.22
C ILE A 118 13.24 -2.66 -3.99
N ALA A 119 14.05 -3.60 -4.47
CA ALA A 119 13.82 -5.02 -4.21
C ALA A 119 13.88 -5.36 -2.70
N ALA A 120 14.87 -4.81 -1.97
CA ALA A 120 15.00 -5.00 -0.53
C ALA A 120 13.76 -4.47 0.21
N THR A 121 13.26 -3.30 -0.19
CA THR A 121 12.00 -2.73 0.34
C THR A 121 10.84 -3.70 0.09
N GLY A 122 10.75 -4.25 -1.12
CA GLY A 122 9.75 -5.27 -1.45
C GLY A 122 9.81 -6.49 -0.54
N ILE A 123 11.01 -7.01 -0.25
CA ILE A 123 11.19 -8.16 0.65
C ILE A 123 10.73 -7.81 2.07
N VAL A 124 11.14 -6.66 2.60
CA VAL A 124 10.76 -6.22 3.96
C VAL A 124 9.25 -6.14 4.11
N TYR A 125 8.55 -5.53 3.16
CA TYR A 125 7.08 -5.44 3.18
C TYR A 125 6.40 -6.78 2.92
N LEU A 126 6.97 -7.65 2.08
CA LEU A 126 6.42 -8.98 1.83
C LEU A 126 6.46 -9.81 3.12
N VAL A 127 7.61 -9.82 3.80
CA VAL A 127 7.79 -10.55 5.06
C VAL A 127 6.89 -9.97 6.14
N GLY A 128 6.92 -8.65 6.37
CA GLY A 128 6.09 -8.00 7.38
C GLY A 128 4.58 -8.24 7.18
N SER A 129 4.09 -8.06 5.95
CA SER A 129 2.66 -8.24 5.64
C SER A 129 2.24 -9.71 5.69
N SER A 130 3.11 -10.63 5.22
CA SER A 130 2.83 -12.07 5.25
C SER A 130 2.82 -12.62 6.68
N LEU A 131 3.74 -12.21 7.55
CA LEU A 131 3.70 -12.60 8.96
C LEU A 131 2.40 -12.17 9.62
N ARG A 132 1.93 -10.95 9.33
CA ARG A 132 0.70 -10.41 9.91
C ARG A 132 -0.56 -11.17 9.48
N PHE A 133 -0.59 -11.67 8.25
CA PHE A 133 -1.72 -12.44 7.71
C PHE A 133 -1.68 -13.94 8.03
N PHE A 134 -0.50 -14.57 7.94
CA PHE A 134 -0.36 -16.02 8.03
C PHE A 134 0.10 -16.52 9.40
N ALA A 135 0.71 -15.67 10.23
CA ALA A 135 1.24 -16.05 11.53
C ALA A 135 1.17 -14.88 12.55
N PRO A 136 -0.04 -14.44 12.95
CA PRO A 136 -0.19 -13.32 13.89
C PRO A 136 0.54 -13.57 15.23
N LEU A 137 0.68 -14.83 15.66
CA LEU A 137 1.43 -15.24 16.86
C LEU A 137 2.95 -15.05 16.77
N LEU A 138 3.54 -14.96 15.57
CA LEU A 138 4.97 -14.66 15.39
C LEU A 138 5.23 -13.15 15.23
N PHE A 139 4.19 -12.36 14.93
CA PHE A 139 4.29 -10.91 14.81
C PHE A 139 4.56 -10.25 16.16
N ASP A 140 4.03 -10.79 17.26
CA ASP A 140 4.29 -10.33 18.63
C ASP A 140 5.75 -10.47 19.07
N ALA A 141 6.55 -11.31 18.39
CA ALA A 141 7.99 -11.40 18.63
C ALA A 141 8.81 -10.33 17.88
N PHE A 142 8.21 -9.66 16.90
CA PHE A 142 8.84 -8.62 16.07
C PHE A 142 8.39 -7.20 16.44
N THR A 143 7.29 -7.04 17.18
CA THR A 143 6.91 -5.76 17.76
C THR A 143 7.77 -5.48 19.01
N PRO A 144 8.29 -4.24 19.18
CA PRO A 144 8.86 -3.86 20.48
C PRO A 144 7.77 -4.06 21.55
N PRO A 145 8.11 -4.62 22.72
CA PRO A 145 7.14 -4.74 23.80
C PRO A 145 6.60 -3.35 24.09
N MET A 146 5.28 -3.20 23.94
CA MET A 146 4.62 -1.96 24.33
C MET A 146 4.70 -1.88 25.86
N VAL A 147 5.59 -1.02 26.34
CA VAL A 147 5.71 -0.63 27.76
C VAL A 147 4.64 0.42 28.06
#